data_AF-A0A2E9BZY6-F1
#
_entry.id   AF-A0A2E9BZY6-F1
#
_cell.length_a   1.000
_cell.length_b   1.000
_cell.length_c   1.000
_cell.angle_alpha   90.00
_cell.angle_beta   90.00
_cell.angle_gamma   90.00
#
_symmetry.space_group_name_H-M   'P 1'
#
loop_
_entity.id
_entity.type
_entity.pdbx_description
1 polymer ?
#
loop_
_entity_poly.entity_id
_entity_poly.type
_entity_poly.pdbx_seq_one_letter_code
_entity_poly.pdbx_strand_id
1 'polypeptide(L)'
;MGRAVRGFDDAAWKHAAFDLVVQGNLAKFSQHAAMGEFLLRTGEQVLVEASPYDAIWGIGMAASHADAREPARWRGQNLLGFALMAVRDRLRAG
;
A
#
# COMPACT_ATOMS: atom_id res chain seq x y z
N MET A 1 0.92 17.18 9.08
CA MET A 1 -0.19 17.06 10.06
C MET A 1 -0.14 15.79 10.93
N GLY A 2 0.53 14.68 10.58
CA GLY A 2 0.72 13.54 11.53
C GLY A 2 2.00 13.61 12.41
N ARG A 3 3.01 14.36 11.98
CA ARG A 3 4.36 14.42 12.58
C ARG A 3 4.44 15.19 13.91
N ALA A 4 3.33 15.77 14.36
CA ALA A 4 3.25 16.65 15.52
C ALA A 4 2.34 16.08 16.62
N VAL A 5 1.92 14.80 16.50
CA VAL A 5 1.09 14.15 17.52
C VAL A 5 1.94 13.89 18.76
N ARG A 6 1.59 14.55 19.86
CA ARG A 6 2.20 14.30 21.18
C ARG A 6 1.69 12.97 21.72
N GLY A 7 2.59 12.13 22.25
CA GLY A 7 2.25 10.80 22.77
C GLY A 7 2.06 9.71 21.71
N PHE A 8 2.63 9.89 20.52
CA PHE A 8 2.59 8.87 19.47
C PHE A 8 3.39 7.63 19.88
N ASP A 9 2.68 6.50 19.98
CA ASP A 9 3.30 5.19 20.18
C ASP A 9 3.60 4.56 18.81
N ASP A 10 4.87 4.64 18.42
CA ASP A 10 5.36 4.10 17.16
C ASP A 10 5.26 2.57 17.09
N ALA A 11 5.37 1.87 18.22
CA ALA A 11 5.27 0.41 18.26
C ALA A 11 3.82 -0.05 18.05
N ALA A 12 2.88 0.57 18.77
CA ALA A 12 1.45 0.32 18.56
C ALA A 12 1.03 0.69 17.13
N TRP A 13 1.54 1.79 16.60
CA TRP A 13 1.30 2.19 15.22
C TRP A 13 1.81 1.16 14.22
N LYS A 14 3.07 0.73 14.32
CA LYS A 14 3.65 -0.29 13.43
C LYS A 14 2.85 -1.59 13.44
N HIS A 15 2.25 -1.95 14.57
CA HIS A 15 1.43 -3.16 14.69
C HIS A 15 0.06 -3.01 14.01
N ALA A 16 -0.58 -1.84 14.10
CA ALA A 16 -1.94 -1.62 13.61
C ALA A 16 -2.04 -0.99 12.21
N ALA A 17 -1.02 -0.26 11.77
CA ALA A 17 -1.11 0.63 10.62
C ALA A 17 -1.45 -0.10 9.32
N PHE A 18 -0.88 -1.28 9.11
CA PHE A 18 -1.15 -2.07 7.90
C PHE A 18 -2.64 -2.41 7.80
N ASP A 19 -3.22 -2.99 8.86
CA ASP A 19 -4.63 -3.37 8.88
C ASP A 19 -5.55 -2.16 8.75
N LEU A 20 -5.24 -1.06 9.42
CA LEU A 20 -6.00 0.19 9.29
C LEU A 20 -5.99 0.72 7.85
N VAL A 21 -4.84 0.69 7.18
CA VAL A 21 -4.73 1.10 5.77
C VAL A 21 -5.48 0.15 4.85
N VAL A 22 -5.47 -1.16 5.12
CA VAL A 22 -6.29 -2.13 4.38
C VAL A 22 -7.78 -1.82 4.56
N GLN A 23 -8.25 -1.60 5.80
CA GLN A 23 -9.67 -1.30 6.05
C GLN A 23 -10.11 0.02 5.39
N GLY A 24 -9.29 1.07 5.49
CA GLY A 24 -9.56 2.35 4.86
C GLY A 24 -9.63 2.25 3.33
N ASN A 25 -8.70 1.52 2.72
CA ASN A 25 -8.75 1.27 1.27
C ASN A 25 -9.92 0.37 0.89
N LEU A 26 -10.24 -0.67 1.67
CA LEU A 26 -11.41 -1.52 1.40
C LEU A 26 -12.69 -0.68 1.36
N ALA A 27 -12.90 0.19 2.35
CA ALA A 27 -14.03 1.10 2.37
C ALA A 27 -14.06 2.02 1.13
N LYS A 28 -12.91 2.59 0.75
CA LYS A 28 -12.81 3.43 -0.45
C LYS A 28 -13.17 2.66 -1.73
N PHE A 29 -12.58 1.49 -1.94
CA PHE A 29 -12.71 0.74 -3.18
C PHE A 29 -14.04 -0.01 -3.29
N SER A 30 -14.70 -0.33 -2.17
CA SER A 30 -16.05 -0.90 -2.16
C SER A 30 -17.14 0.15 -2.38
N GLN A 31 -16.95 1.39 -1.91
CA GLN A 31 -17.90 2.49 -2.10
C GLN A 31 -17.90 3.05 -3.53
N HIS A 32 -16.81 2.86 -4.29
CA HIS A 32 -16.65 3.42 -5.63
C HIS A 32 -16.43 2.32 -6.67
N ALA A 33 -17.51 1.85 -7.32
CA ALA A 33 -17.50 0.72 -8.25
C ALA A 33 -16.38 0.82 -9.31
N ALA A 34 -16.21 1.96 -9.97
CA ALA A 34 -15.16 2.14 -10.98
C ALA A 34 -13.73 1.99 -10.42
N MET A 35 -13.50 2.40 -9.17
CA MET A 35 -12.20 2.21 -8.51
C MET A 35 -12.01 0.75 -8.12
N GLY A 36 -13.04 0.11 -7.55
CA GLY A 36 -13.03 -1.31 -7.22
C GLY A 36 -12.72 -2.17 -8.45
N GLU A 37 -13.43 -1.94 -9.56
CA GLU A 37 -13.15 -2.60 -10.85
C GLU A 37 -11.73 -2.35 -11.35
N PHE A 38 -11.23 -1.11 -11.24
CA PHE A 38 -9.85 -0.81 -11.60
C PHE A 38 -8.86 -1.66 -10.80
N LEU A 39 -9.06 -1.76 -9.49
CA LEU A 39 -8.21 -2.57 -8.62
C LEU A 39 -8.32 -4.06 -8.96
N LEU A 40 -9.52 -4.58 -9.23
CA LEU A 40 -9.74 -5.97 -9.65
C LEU A 40 -9.06 -6.29 -10.99
N ARG A 41 -9.09 -5.35 -11.95
CA ARG A 41 -8.44 -5.49 -13.27
C ARG A 41 -6.92 -5.63 -13.20
N THR A 42 -6.29 -5.27 -12.07
CA THR A 42 -4.86 -5.51 -11.89
C THR A 42 -4.51 -7.00 -11.86
N GLY A 43 -5.49 -7.88 -11.68
CA GLY A 43 -5.29 -9.33 -11.77
C GLY A 43 -4.37 -9.82 -10.67
N GLU A 44 -3.36 -10.59 -11.03
CA GLU A 44 -2.33 -11.09 -10.08
C GLU A 44 -1.07 -10.22 -10.05
N GLN A 45 -1.10 -9.03 -10.67
CA GLN A 45 0.08 -8.16 -10.69
C GLN A 45 0.44 -7.68 -9.29
N VAL A 46 1.74 -7.62 -9.04
CA VAL A 46 2.30 -6.97 -7.84
C VAL A 46 2.15 -5.46 -8.00
N LEU A 47 1.41 -4.84 -7.08
CA LEU A 47 1.24 -3.39 -7.06
C LEU A 47 2.41 -2.74 -6.32
N VAL A 48 2.96 -1.69 -6.91
CA VAL A 48 4.18 -1.03 -6.42
C VAL A 48 3.94 0.46 -6.28
N GLU A 49 4.09 0.98 -5.07
CA GLU A 49 4.24 2.41 -4.85
C GLU A 49 5.72 2.74 -5.08
N ALA A 50 5.98 3.53 -6.13
CA ALA A 50 7.31 3.86 -6.62
C ALA A 50 7.75 5.28 -6.26
N SER A 51 7.72 5.61 -4.97
CA SER A 51 8.23 6.84 -4.39
C SER A 51 9.68 6.67 -3.92
N PRO A 52 10.61 7.56 -4.33
CA PRO A 52 11.95 7.62 -3.77
C PRO A 52 12.00 8.18 -2.34
N TYR A 53 10.89 8.77 -1.86
CA TYR A 53 10.83 9.45 -0.57
C TYR A 53 10.11 8.63 0.51
N ASP A 54 9.55 7.49 0.14
CA ASP A 54 8.83 6.61 1.06
C ASP A 54 9.43 5.19 1.02
N ALA A 55 10.12 4.82 2.09
CA ALA A 55 10.70 3.49 2.25
C ALA A 55 9.84 2.54 3.10
N ILE A 56 8.70 3.00 3.62
CA ILE A 56 7.79 2.17 4.42
C ILE A 56 6.60 1.76 3.55
N TRP A 57 5.85 2.72 3.04
CA TRP A 57 4.69 2.45 2.20
C TRP A 57 5.07 2.28 0.72
N GLY A 58 6.22 2.82 0.31
CA GLY A 58 6.81 2.68 -1.02
C GLY A 58 8.08 1.83 -1.08
N ILE A 59 8.66 1.70 -2.28
CA ILE A 59 9.91 0.96 -2.52
C ILE A 59 11.18 1.78 -2.29
N GLY A 60 11.07 3.04 -1.87
CA GLY A 60 12.23 3.92 -1.69
C GLY A 60 12.99 4.21 -2.99
N MET A 61 12.31 4.11 -4.15
CA MET A 61 12.86 4.37 -5.47
C MET A 61 11.81 4.98 -6.39
N ALA A 62 12.24 5.82 -7.32
CA ALA A 62 11.38 6.31 -8.39
C ALA A 62 11.03 5.19 -9.37
N ALA A 63 9.86 5.28 -10.01
CA ALA A 63 9.42 4.32 -11.03
C ALA A 63 10.40 4.16 -12.22
N SER A 64 11.19 5.20 -12.52
CA SER A 64 12.21 5.20 -13.57
C SER A 64 13.53 4.56 -13.16
N HIS A 65 13.71 4.21 -11.88
CA HIS A 65 14.93 3.57 -11.41
C HIS A 65 15.07 2.17 -12.02
N ALA A 66 16.26 1.80 -12.46
CA ALA A 66 16.51 0.51 -13.13
C ALA A 66 16.07 -0.70 -12.28
N ASP A 67 16.17 -0.55 -10.96
CA ASP A 67 15.86 -1.59 -9.99
C ASP A 67 14.40 -1.58 -9.51
N ALA A 68 13.57 -0.63 -9.97
CA ALA A 68 12.18 -0.49 -9.49
C ALA A 68 11.32 -1.74 -9.77
N ARG A 69 11.72 -2.55 -10.76
CA ARG A 69 11.05 -3.81 -11.14
C ARG A 69 11.64 -5.05 -10.49
N GLU A 70 12.66 -4.92 -9.65
CA GLU A 70 13.34 -6.03 -8.99
C GLU A 70 13.07 -5.97 -7.47
N PRO A 71 12.08 -6.73 -6.96
CA PRO A 71 11.71 -6.69 -5.54
C PRO A 71 12.87 -6.96 -4.59
N ALA A 72 13.81 -7.83 -4.98
CA ALA A 72 14.98 -8.14 -4.17
C ALA A 72 15.94 -6.94 -3.99
N ARG A 73 15.81 -5.91 -4.82
CA ARG A 73 16.66 -4.72 -4.79
C ARG A 73 15.97 -3.49 -4.21
N TRP A 74 14.67 -3.56 -3.92
CA TRP A 74 13.93 -2.45 -3.33
C TRP A 74 14.57 -1.95 -2.03
N ARG A 75 14.53 -0.64 -1.82
CA ARG A 75 15.06 0.02 -0.62
C ARG A 75 13.96 0.36 0.40
N GLY A 76 12.74 -0.06 0.09
CA GLY A 76 11.56 0.15 0.90
C GLY A 76 10.64 -1.06 0.90
N GLN A 77 9.64 -1.02 1.79
CA GLN A 77 8.81 -2.17 2.12
C GLN A 77 7.56 -2.30 1.26
N ASN A 78 7.19 -1.28 0.47
CA ASN A 78 6.00 -1.30 -0.39
C ASN A 78 4.69 -1.70 0.33
N LEU A 79 4.53 -1.33 1.60
CA LEU A 79 3.37 -1.76 2.40
C LEU A 79 2.04 -1.31 1.77
N LEU A 80 2.01 -0.21 1.02
CA LEU A 80 0.78 0.26 0.37
C LEU A 80 0.39 -0.66 -0.78
N GLY A 81 1.36 -1.08 -1.59
CA GLY A 81 1.14 -2.05 -2.65
C GLY A 81 0.55 -3.35 -2.10
N PHE A 82 1.13 -3.87 -1.02
CA PHE A 82 0.62 -5.05 -0.32
C PHE A 82 -0.78 -4.85 0.28
N ALA A 83 -1.04 -3.70 0.89
CA ALA A 83 -2.37 -3.39 1.40
C ALA A 83 -3.43 -3.37 0.30
N LEU A 84 -3.13 -2.78 -0.86
CA LEU A 84 -4.05 -2.75 -2.01
C LEU A 84 -4.29 -4.14 -2.59
N MET A 85 -3.30 -5.02 -2.60
CA MET A 85 -3.47 -6.41 -3.00
C MET A 85 -4.35 -7.18 -2.01
N ALA A 86 -4.18 -6.98 -0.70
CA ALA A 86 -5.08 -7.55 0.30
C ALA A 86 -6.53 -7.05 0.14
N VAL A 87 -6.73 -5.78 -0.21
CA VAL A 87 -8.06 -5.24 -0.54
C VAL A 87 -8.63 -5.90 -1.79
N ARG A 88 -7.83 -6.05 -2.85
CA ARG A 88 -8.24 -6.74 -4.08
C ARG A 88 -8.74 -8.15 -3.79
N ASP A 89 -8.03 -8.90 -2.95
CA ASP A 89 -8.40 -10.28 -2.61
C ASP A 89 -9.71 -10.33 -1.80
N ARG A 90 -9.92 -9.38 -0.87
CA ARG A 90 -11.19 -9.27 -0.13
C ARG A 90 -12.36 -8.90 -1.03
N LEU A 91 -12.16 -8.02 -2.00
CA LEU A 91 -13.20 -7.64 -2.97
C LEU A 91 -13.55 -8.79 -3.95
N ARG A 92 -12.64 -9.74 -4.18
CA ARG A 92 -12.93 -10.95 -4.98
C ARG A 92 -13.71 -12.01 -4.23
N ALA A 93 -13.57 -12.03 -2.91
CA ALA A 93 -14.19 -13.04 -2.04
C ALA A 93 -15.62 -12.67 -1.59
N GLY A 94 -16.02 -11.41 -1.75
CA GLY A 94 -17.39 -10.93 -1.50
C GLY A 94 -18.24 -10.92 -2.77
#